data_AF-A0A0R1HML6-F1
#
_entry.id   AF-A0A0R1HML6-F1
#
_cell.length_a   1.000
_cell.length_b   1.000
_cell.length_c   1.000
_cell.angle_alpha   90.00
_cell.angle_beta   90.00
_cell.angle_gamma   90.00
#
_symmetry.space_group_name_H-M   'P 1'
#
loop_
_entity.id
_entity.type
_entity.pdbx_description
1 polymer ?
#
loop_
_entity_poly.entity_id
_entity_poly.type
_entity_poly.pdbx_seq_one_letter_code
_entity_poly.pdbx_strand_id
1 'polypeptide(L)'
;MKTASSHSILSALTRGAVIGLAAMSFTSFTGGTTGHAASLTPSASVLKQSANYYRTHKASLAKRYRFDYSAQTSMGKTGLTKVYIATSNTDVKKSVNLAMGYWNHKLGHTIFKLGTKQSHTMTVNLSTAKASAADRSDAWWLPAKRLTQIRSSEFATETTTLRNAMMNHSEVAVINQANRNIDAYAKRVAGDANATTLIATYRAKEVANAKQQLTAELNNINQNSLDRRARVFEYADTLAHEFGHSLGLKHSPNKTDLMYWQSGSSKFYNYDAVKNSTTGFNLISPTDKNRAKLAIKIHQALA
;
A
#
# COMPACT_ATOMS: atom_id res chain seq x y z
N MET A 1 1.68 20.81 21.82
CA MET A 1 1.20 20.33 23.13
C MET A 1 -0.26 19.93 23.01
N LYS A 2 -0.54 18.63 22.94
CA LYS A 2 -1.80 18.00 23.32
C LYS A 2 -1.41 16.63 23.88
N THR A 3 -1.95 16.34 25.05
CA THR A 3 -1.49 15.36 26.02
C THR A 3 -1.60 13.94 25.49
N ALA A 4 -0.49 13.20 25.57
CA ALA A 4 -0.47 11.75 25.46
C ALA A 4 -1.33 11.17 26.59
N SER A 5 -2.40 10.50 26.23
CA SER A 5 -3.22 9.74 27.18
C SER A 5 -2.93 8.26 26.97
N SER A 6 -2.13 7.72 27.87
CA SER A 6 -1.86 6.30 28.09
C SER A 6 -3.18 5.58 28.34
N HIS A 7 -3.89 5.17 27.29
CA HIS A 7 -5.09 4.36 27.43
C HIS A 7 -4.65 2.90 27.58
N SER A 8 -4.90 2.37 28.76
CA SER A 8 -4.65 0.98 29.15
C SER A 8 -5.30 0.01 28.18
N ILE A 9 -4.54 -1.00 27.74
CA ILE A 9 -4.94 -2.19 26.97
C ILE A 9 -5.96 -3.07 27.76
N LEU A 10 -6.49 -2.60 28.90
CA LEU A 10 -7.26 -3.39 29.86
C LEU A 10 -8.80 -3.19 29.84
N SER A 11 -9.35 -2.30 29.02
CA SER A 11 -10.79 -1.96 29.12
C SER A 11 -11.74 -2.76 28.22
N ALA A 12 -11.23 -3.49 27.22
CA ALA A 12 -12.08 -4.19 26.23
C ALA A 12 -12.56 -5.60 26.67
N LEU A 13 -11.99 -6.18 27.74
CA LEU A 13 -12.22 -7.58 28.11
C LEU A 13 -13.15 -7.78 29.32
N THR A 14 -13.69 -6.70 29.90
CA THR A 14 -14.51 -6.78 31.13
C THR A 14 -15.93 -6.22 31.00
N ARG A 15 -16.34 -5.72 29.84
CA ARG A 15 -17.71 -5.24 29.65
C ARG A 15 -18.49 -6.18 28.75
N GLY A 16 -19.43 -6.89 29.38
CA GLY A 16 -20.53 -7.55 28.70
C GLY A 16 -21.20 -6.62 27.71
N ALA A 17 -21.66 -7.23 26.63
CA ALA A 17 -22.33 -6.62 25.49
C ALA A 17 -23.34 -5.53 25.88
N VAL A 18 -23.17 -4.34 25.29
CA VAL A 18 -24.25 -3.59 24.67
C VAL A 18 -23.67 -2.96 23.40
N ILE A 19 -23.68 -3.70 22.30
CA ILE A 19 -23.46 -3.15 20.96
C ILE A 19 -24.83 -2.69 20.48
N GLY A 20 -25.01 -1.37 20.34
CA GLY A 20 -26.10 -0.80 19.57
C GLY A 20 -25.96 -1.24 18.12
N LEU A 21 -26.83 -2.16 17.71
CA LEU A 21 -26.97 -2.61 16.34
C LEU A 21 -27.60 -1.47 15.53
N ALA A 22 -26.79 -0.68 14.84
CA ALA A 22 -27.27 0.09 13.70
C ALA A 22 -27.36 -0.87 12.50
N ALA A 23 -28.55 -1.41 12.26
CA ALA A 23 -28.85 -2.20 11.08
C ALA A 23 -28.75 -1.29 9.84
N MET A 24 -27.62 -1.37 9.12
CA MET A 24 -27.53 -0.85 7.75
C MET A 24 -28.11 -1.89 6.81
N SER A 25 -29.34 -1.66 6.38
CA SER A 25 -30.02 -2.42 5.33
C SER A 25 -29.27 -2.26 4.01
N PHE A 26 -28.62 -3.32 3.54
CA PHE A 26 -28.11 -3.40 2.18
C PHE A 26 -29.25 -3.76 1.24
N THR A 27 -29.83 -2.76 0.57
CA THR A 27 -30.72 -3.01 -0.58
C THR A 27 -29.91 -3.62 -1.70
N SER A 28 -30.19 -4.88 -2.02
CA SER A 28 -29.64 -5.58 -3.17
C SER A 28 -30.18 -4.96 -4.45
N PHE A 29 -29.36 -4.19 -5.16
CA PHE A 29 -29.68 -3.79 -6.53
C PHE A 29 -29.44 -5.00 -7.45
N THR A 30 -30.53 -5.52 -8.01
CA THR A 30 -30.52 -6.50 -9.09
C THR A 30 -29.99 -5.85 -10.36
N GLY A 31 -29.19 -6.64 -11.09
CA GLY A 31 -28.35 -6.20 -12.18
C GLY A 31 -29.10 -5.60 -13.36
N GLY A 32 -28.73 -4.36 -13.69
CA GLY A 32 -28.79 -3.88 -15.06
C GLY A 32 -27.56 -4.40 -15.83
N THR A 33 -27.79 -5.01 -16.99
CA THR A 33 -26.74 -5.40 -17.94
C THR A 33 -25.97 -4.17 -18.40
N THR A 34 -24.86 -3.86 -17.72
CA THR A 34 -23.96 -2.79 -18.12
C THR A 34 -23.07 -3.31 -19.26
N GLY A 35 -23.11 -2.64 -20.40
CA GLY A 35 -22.12 -2.85 -21.45
C GLY A 35 -20.72 -2.78 -20.83
N HIS A 36 -19.89 -3.80 -21.08
CA HIS A 36 -18.57 -3.91 -20.48
C HIS A 36 -17.81 -2.61 -20.74
N ALA A 37 -17.62 -1.80 -19.70
CA ALA A 37 -16.76 -0.63 -19.79
C ALA A 37 -15.42 -1.10 -20.34
N ALA A 38 -14.94 -0.47 -21.42
CA ALA A 38 -13.72 -0.89 -22.08
C ALA A 38 -12.58 -0.97 -21.05
N SER A 39 -12.03 -2.16 -20.86
CA SER A 39 -11.00 -2.39 -19.85
C SER A 39 -9.81 -1.45 -20.06
N LEU A 40 -9.35 -0.85 -18.96
CA LEU A 40 -8.13 -0.05 -18.95
C LEU A 40 -6.85 -0.90 -19.06
N THR A 41 -6.98 -2.22 -19.04
CA THR A 41 -5.86 -3.16 -19.20
C THR A 41 -5.56 -3.36 -20.69
N PRO A 42 -4.39 -2.93 -21.21
CA PRO A 42 -4.00 -3.26 -22.57
C PRO A 42 -3.95 -4.78 -22.80
N SER A 43 -4.55 -5.22 -23.89
CA SER A 43 -4.50 -6.62 -24.33
C SER A 43 -3.11 -6.98 -24.87
N ALA A 44 -2.83 -8.28 -24.97
CA ALA A 44 -1.62 -8.77 -25.62
C ALA A 44 -1.50 -8.32 -27.09
N SER A 45 -2.63 -8.22 -27.81
CA SER A 45 -2.65 -7.76 -29.20
C SER A 45 -2.24 -6.30 -29.33
N VAL A 46 -2.65 -5.43 -28.40
CA VAL A 46 -2.23 -4.02 -28.38
C VAL A 46 -0.75 -3.89 -28.01
N LEU A 47 -0.25 -4.71 -27.10
CA LEU A 47 1.17 -4.70 -26.67
C LEU A 47 2.16 -5.23 -27.72
N LYS A 48 1.66 -5.95 -28.73
CA LYS A 48 2.45 -6.54 -29.82
C LYS A 48 2.42 -5.72 -31.12
N GLN A 49 1.79 -4.55 -31.11
CA GLN A 49 1.74 -3.67 -32.28
C GLN A 49 3.12 -3.10 -32.64
N SER A 50 3.25 -2.66 -33.90
CA SER A 50 4.50 -2.10 -34.43
C SER A 50 4.77 -0.68 -33.91
N ALA A 51 6.02 -0.23 -34.02
CA ALA A 51 6.38 1.15 -33.67
C ALA A 51 5.59 2.18 -34.51
N ASN A 52 5.34 1.88 -35.78
CA ASN A 52 4.53 2.75 -36.63
C ASN A 52 3.09 2.87 -36.12
N TYR A 53 2.48 1.75 -35.73
CA TYR A 53 1.16 1.75 -35.12
C TYR A 53 1.13 2.65 -33.86
N TYR A 54 2.11 2.50 -32.97
CA TYR A 54 2.16 3.33 -31.75
C TYR A 54 2.29 4.82 -32.07
N ARG A 55 3.12 5.20 -33.05
CA ARG A 55 3.24 6.60 -33.47
C ARG A 55 1.92 7.15 -34.02
N THR A 56 1.29 6.42 -34.94
CA THR A 56 0.03 6.82 -35.58
C THR A 56 -1.12 6.91 -34.58
N HIS A 57 -1.21 5.97 -33.63
CA HIS A 57 -2.36 5.84 -32.74
C HIS A 57 -2.14 6.44 -31.34
N LYS A 58 -1.02 7.13 -31.07
CA LYS A 58 -0.65 7.62 -29.73
C LYS A 58 -1.78 8.39 -29.02
N ALA A 59 -2.49 9.28 -29.71
CA ALA A 59 -3.56 10.08 -29.10
C ALA A 59 -4.76 9.20 -28.66
N SER A 60 -5.15 8.25 -29.51
CA SER A 60 -6.23 7.31 -29.20
C SER A 60 -5.85 6.37 -28.04
N LEU A 61 -4.59 5.91 -28.00
CA LEU A 61 -4.06 5.06 -26.93
C LEU A 61 -3.99 5.83 -25.60
N ALA A 62 -3.57 7.10 -25.62
CA ALA A 62 -3.56 7.96 -24.44
C ALA A 62 -4.96 8.18 -23.86
N LYS A 63 -5.96 8.43 -24.71
CA LYS A 63 -7.36 8.57 -24.27
C LYS A 63 -7.87 7.24 -23.67
N ARG A 64 -7.66 6.13 -24.38
CA ARG A 64 -8.18 4.81 -23.98
C ARG A 64 -7.56 4.28 -22.69
N TYR A 65 -6.24 4.36 -22.56
CA TYR A 65 -5.49 3.78 -21.44
C TYR A 65 -5.03 4.81 -20.40
N ARG A 66 -5.52 6.05 -20.53
CA ARG A 66 -5.28 7.17 -19.63
C ARG A 66 -3.78 7.43 -19.45
N PHE A 67 -3.12 7.82 -20.53
CA PHE A 67 -1.73 8.23 -20.51
C PHE A 67 -1.57 9.75 -20.49
N ASP A 68 -0.46 10.18 -19.90
CA ASP A 68 0.08 11.52 -19.99
C ASP A 68 1.53 11.45 -20.48
N TYR A 69 1.74 11.63 -21.78
CA TYR A 69 3.09 11.59 -22.34
C TYR A 69 3.94 12.80 -21.90
N SER A 70 3.31 13.91 -21.51
CA SER A 70 4.06 15.07 -20.98
C SER A 70 4.68 14.79 -19.61
N ALA A 71 4.21 13.74 -18.91
CA ALA A 71 4.77 13.29 -17.65
C ALA A 71 6.02 12.41 -17.80
N GLN A 72 6.32 11.89 -18.99
CA GLN A 72 7.43 10.95 -19.27
C GLN A 72 8.80 11.64 -19.42
N THR A 73 9.08 12.63 -18.58
CA THR A 73 10.27 13.50 -18.75
C THR A 73 11.58 12.90 -18.24
N SER A 74 11.52 11.85 -17.41
CA SER A 74 12.69 11.17 -16.83
C SER A 74 13.13 9.93 -17.60
N MET A 75 12.38 9.52 -18.61
CA MET A 75 12.64 8.29 -19.35
C MET A 75 13.62 8.56 -20.50
N GLY A 76 14.74 7.85 -20.53
CA GLY A 76 15.65 7.87 -21.68
C GLY A 76 15.04 7.20 -22.91
N LYS A 77 15.71 7.27 -24.06
CA LYS A 77 15.22 6.69 -25.32
C LYS A 77 14.87 5.20 -25.23
N THR A 78 15.63 4.45 -24.41
CA THR A 78 15.45 3.01 -24.22
C THR A 78 14.36 2.66 -23.22
N GLY A 79 13.69 3.63 -22.60
CA GLY A 79 12.76 3.38 -21.50
C GLY A 79 13.39 3.40 -20.11
N LEU A 80 14.72 3.52 -20.01
CA LEU A 80 15.45 3.50 -18.74
C LEU A 80 15.39 4.88 -18.04
N THR A 81 15.09 4.87 -16.75
CA THR A 81 15.22 6.01 -15.84
C THR A 81 16.35 5.76 -14.83
N LYS A 82 17.30 6.69 -14.76
CA LYS A 82 18.37 6.70 -13.75
C LYS A 82 17.94 7.58 -12.58
N VAL A 83 17.81 7.00 -11.38
CA VAL A 83 17.25 7.65 -10.20
C VAL A 83 18.35 8.07 -9.24
N TYR A 84 18.52 9.38 -9.03
CA TYR A 84 19.38 9.92 -7.97
C TYR A 84 18.56 10.18 -6.71
N ILE A 85 18.94 9.54 -5.60
CA ILE A 85 18.27 9.70 -4.30
C ILE A 85 18.97 10.82 -3.51
N ALA A 86 18.46 12.04 -3.65
CA ALA A 86 18.98 13.27 -3.04
C ALA A 86 18.52 13.45 -1.59
N THR A 87 18.88 12.50 -0.71
CA THR A 87 18.63 12.58 0.73
C THR A 87 19.65 11.75 1.50
N SER A 88 19.93 12.12 2.74
CA SER A 88 20.68 11.29 3.69
C SER A 88 19.81 10.26 4.39
N ASN A 89 18.48 10.41 4.38
CA ASN A 89 17.55 9.54 5.08
C ASN A 89 17.59 8.10 4.53
N THR A 90 17.99 7.14 5.37
CA THR A 90 18.20 5.74 4.98
C THR A 90 16.91 4.99 4.68
N ASP A 91 15.79 5.36 5.31
CA ASP A 91 14.50 4.73 5.07
C ASP A 91 13.87 5.20 3.76
N VAL A 92 14.02 6.48 3.44
CA VAL A 92 13.65 6.98 2.12
C VAL A 92 14.45 6.25 1.05
N LYS A 93 15.77 6.07 1.23
CA LYS A 93 16.59 5.29 0.29
C LYS A 93 16.08 3.85 0.12
N LYS A 94 15.73 3.17 1.22
CA LYS A 94 15.14 1.82 1.18
C LYS A 94 13.81 1.82 0.43
N SER A 95 12.92 2.76 0.72
CA SER A 95 11.60 2.90 0.08
C SER A 95 11.73 3.11 -1.42
N VAL A 96 12.64 3.99 -1.85
CA VAL A 96 12.94 4.24 -3.27
C VAL A 96 13.48 2.99 -3.96
N ASN A 97 14.43 2.28 -3.33
CA ASN A 97 14.97 1.05 -3.90
C ASN A 97 13.90 -0.04 -4.07
N LEU A 98 13.01 -0.19 -3.08
CA LEU A 98 11.87 -1.11 -3.20
C LEU A 98 10.93 -0.69 -4.33
N ALA A 99 10.56 0.59 -4.42
CA ALA A 99 9.70 1.11 -5.49
C ALA A 99 10.28 0.86 -6.90
N MET A 100 11.58 1.08 -7.08
CA MET A 100 12.28 0.72 -8.33
C MET A 100 12.20 -0.79 -8.58
N GLY A 101 12.48 -1.59 -7.55
CA GLY A 101 12.42 -3.05 -7.59
C GLY A 101 11.03 -3.58 -7.95
N TYR A 102 9.96 -2.96 -7.45
CA TYR A 102 8.59 -3.35 -7.73
C TYR A 102 8.26 -3.29 -9.21
N TRP A 103 8.55 -2.15 -9.84
CA TRP A 103 8.35 -1.97 -11.27
C TRP A 103 9.24 -2.89 -12.10
N ASN A 104 10.54 -2.97 -11.77
CA ASN A 104 11.48 -3.83 -12.49
C ASN A 104 11.02 -5.30 -12.44
N HIS A 105 10.61 -5.79 -11.27
CA HIS A 105 10.09 -7.14 -11.08
C HIS A 105 8.81 -7.38 -11.90
N LYS A 106 7.82 -6.47 -11.82
CA LYS A 106 6.53 -6.63 -12.51
C LYS A 106 6.66 -6.54 -14.03
N LEU A 107 7.61 -5.76 -14.52
CA LEU A 107 7.87 -5.60 -15.95
C LEU A 107 8.83 -6.67 -16.50
N GLY A 108 9.55 -7.36 -15.63
CA GLY A 108 10.49 -8.44 -15.97
C GLY A 108 11.82 -7.94 -16.55
N HIS A 109 12.13 -6.65 -16.42
CA HIS A 109 13.38 -6.04 -16.86
C HIS A 109 13.62 -4.71 -16.13
N THR A 110 14.86 -4.23 -16.14
CA THR A 110 15.26 -2.99 -15.47
C THR A 110 14.79 -1.77 -16.25
N ILE A 111 13.84 -1.03 -15.68
CA ILE A 111 13.39 0.29 -16.17
C ILE A 111 13.77 1.43 -15.22
N PHE A 112 13.94 1.13 -13.94
CA PHE A 112 14.51 2.05 -12.96
C PHE A 112 15.85 1.52 -12.47
N LYS A 113 16.88 2.35 -12.53
CA LYS A 113 18.22 2.02 -12.04
C LYS A 113 18.74 3.15 -11.16
N LEU A 114 19.51 2.81 -10.13
CA LEU A 114 20.21 3.81 -9.34
C LEU A 114 21.17 4.63 -10.23
N GLY A 115 21.06 5.96 -10.12
CA GLY A 115 21.95 6.93 -10.73
C GLY A 115 22.82 7.64 -9.68
N THR A 116 23.60 8.61 -10.14
CA THR A 116 24.41 9.47 -9.28
C THR A 116 23.98 10.92 -9.45
N LYS A 117 24.48 11.82 -8.59
CA LYS A 117 24.24 13.27 -8.71
C LYS A 117 24.62 13.77 -10.12
N GLN A 118 25.67 13.22 -10.73
CA GLN A 118 26.17 13.59 -12.06
C GLN A 118 25.53 12.80 -13.20
N SER A 119 24.98 11.60 -12.94
CA SER A 119 24.38 10.74 -13.96
C SER A 119 23.01 10.24 -13.51
N HIS A 120 21.98 11.05 -13.73
CA HIS A 120 20.59 10.69 -13.48
C HIS A 120 19.64 11.35 -14.48
N THR A 121 18.43 10.81 -14.59
CA THR A 121 17.32 11.39 -15.35
C THR A 121 16.09 11.65 -14.48
N MET A 122 16.12 11.20 -13.23
CA MET A 122 15.15 11.51 -12.18
C MET A 122 15.90 11.79 -10.87
N THR A 123 15.44 12.79 -10.13
CA THR A 123 15.82 12.99 -8.73
C THR A 123 14.67 12.55 -7.82
N VAL A 124 14.98 11.94 -6.68
CA VAL A 124 14.06 11.78 -5.56
C VAL A 124 14.60 12.56 -4.38
N ASN A 125 13.81 13.44 -3.77
CA ASN A 125 14.25 14.17 -2.58
C ASN A 125 13.23 14.14 -1.45
N LEU A 126 13.69 14.57 -0.27
CA LEU A 126 12.87 14.78 0.90
C LEU A 126 12.78 16.29 1.15
N SER A 127 11.58 16.85 1.02
CA SER A 127 11.30 18.28 1.18
C SER A 127 10.92 18.61 2.61
N THR A 128 11.62 19.57 3.19
CA THR A 128 11.34 20.13 4.52
C THR A 128 10.33 21.28 4.49
N ALA A 129 9.75 21.58 3.32
CA ALA A 129 8.72 22.60 3.21
C ALA A 129 7.54 22.28 4.14
N LYS A 130 7.01 23.29 4.84
CA LYS A 130 5.90 23.12 5.78
C LYS A 130 4.63 22.66 5.07
N ALA A 131 4.01 21.56 5.50
CA ALA A 131 2.71 21.10 5.01
C ALA A 131 1.66 22.23 5.01
N SER A 132 0.92 22.34 3.92
CA SER A 132 -0.19 23.27 3.73
C SER A 132 -1.45 22.46 3.43
N ALA A 133 -2.63 23.04 3.66
CA ALA A 133 -3.91 22.39 3.33
C ALA A 133 -4.07 22.10 1.82
N ALA A 134 -3.21 22.66 0.97
CA ALA A 134 -3.16 22.35 -0.46
C ALA A 134 -2.43 21.05 -0.77
N ASP A 135 -1.63 20.52 0.17
CA ASP A 135 -0.90 19.27 0.02
C ASP A 135 -1.88 18.11 0.25
N ARG A 136 -2.38 17.56 -0.86
CA ARG A 136 -3.34 16.44 -0.87
C ARG A 136 -2.67 15.05 -1.01
N SER A 137 -1.35 14.98 -0.86
CA SER A 137 -0.54 13.75 -0.98
C SER A 137 0.73 13.90 -0.13
N ASP A 138 1.41 12.78 0.12
CA ASP A 138 2.66 12.74 0.89
C ASP A 138 3.90 12.70 -0.02
N ALA A 139 3.68 12.49 -1.33
CA ALA A 139 4.68 12.56 -2.37
C ALA A 139 4.08 13.00 -3.71
N TRP A 140 4.92 13.54 -4.62
CA TRP A 140 4.51 13.97 -5.95
C TRP A 140 5.59 13.76 -7.00
N TRP A 141 5.19 13.29 -8.18
CA TRP A 141 5.94 13.43 -9.41
C TRP A 141 5.77 14.83 -10.00
N LEU A 142 6.88 15.52 -10.24
CA LEU A 142 6.97 16.86 -10.83
C LEU A 142 7.69 16.76 -12.19
N PRO A 143 6.95 16.53 -13.31
CA PRO A 143 7.55 16.22 -14.60
C PRO A 143 8.54 17.28 -15.09
N ALA A 144 8.18 18.56 -14.99
CA ALA A 144 9.02 19.66 -15.46
C ALA A 144 10.38 19.73 -14.74
N LYS A 145 10.45 19.25 -13.49
CA LYS A 145 11.68 19.22 -12.68
C LYS A 145 12.37 17.86 -12.68
N ARG A 146 11.78 16.85 -13.33
CA ARG A 146 12.21 15.44 -13.25
C ARG A 146 12.40 14.98 -11.81
N LEU A 147 11.50 15.40 -10.91
CA LEU A 147 11.64 15.26 -9.46
C LEU A 147 10.46 14.48 -8.89
N THR A 148 10.74 13.41 -8.14
CA THR A 148 9.78 12.87 -7.17
C THR A 148 10.10 13.47 -5.81
N GLN A 149 9.17 14.23 -5.25
CA GLN A 149 9.36 14.90 -3.97
C GLN A 149 8.53 14.22 -2.89
N ILE A 150 9.16 13.88 -1.76
CA ILE A 150 8.51 13.34 -0.57
C ILE A 150 8.40 14.46 0.47
N ARG A 151 7.27 14.57 1.16
CA ARG A 151 7.10 15.52 2.26
C ARG A 151 7.74 14.95 3.54
N SER A 152 8.69 15.68 4.12
CA SER A 152 9.41 15.18 5.31
C SER A 152 8.52 15.10 6.53
N SER A 153 7.59 16.05 6.71
CA SER A 153 6.65 16.04 7.83
C SER A 153 5.79 14.79 7.79
N GLU A 154 5.24 14.46 6.62
CA GLU A 154 4.47 13.24 6.45
C GLU A 154 5.36 12.04 6.70
N PHE A 155 6.47 11.87 5.98
CA PHE A 155 7.34 10.70 6.11
C PHE A 155 7.79 10.43 7.56
N ALA A 156 8.12 11.49 8.31
CA ALA A 156 8.57 11.43 9.69
C ALA A 156 7.43 11.17 10.71
N THR A 157 6.19 11.51 10.37
CA THR A 157 5.02 11.30 11.24
C THR A 157 4.70 9.81 11.39
N GLU A 158 4.11 9.42 12.52
CA GLU A 158 4.88 8.86 13.63
C GLU A 158 4.77 7.34 13.49
N THR A 159 5.89 6.62 13.59
CA THR A 159 5.87 5.16 13.63
C THR A 159 5.00 4.63 14.80
N THR A 160 4.73 5.46 15.81
CA THR A 160 3.71 5.23 16.86
C THR A 160 2.31 4.97 16.29
N THR A 161 1.85 5.76 15.32
CA THR A 161 0.52 5.56 14.70
C THR A 161 0.47 4.22 13.97
N LEU A 162 1.54 3.87 13.25
CA LEU A 162 1.65 2.57 12.58
C LEU A 162 1.70 1.41 13.58
N ARG A 163 2.45 1.56 14.67
CA ARG A 163 2.51 0.58 15.75
C ARG A 163 1.14 0.37 16.37
N ASN A 164 0.42 1.45 16.69
CA ASN A 164 -0.91 1.38 17.26
C ASN A 164 -1.91 0.75 16.29
N ALA A 165 -1.88 1.13 15.00
CA ALA A 165 -2.70 0.50 13.97
C ALA A 165 -2.39 -1.00 13.84
N MET A 166 -1.11 -1.38 13.93
CA MET A 166 -0.68 -2.78 13.90
C MET A 166 -1.18 -3.57 15.12
N MET A 167 -1.05 -3.01 16.32
CA MET A 167 -1.57 -3.62 17.53
C MET A 167 -3.10 -3.74 17.52
N ASN A 168 -3.81 -2.71 17.05
CA ASN A 168 -5.28 -2.75 16.92
C ASN A 168 -5.71 -3.84 15.94
N HIS A 169 -5.01 -3.98 14.80
CA HIS A 169 -5.28 -5.04 13.85
C HIS A 169 -5.06 -6.43 14.47
N SER A 170 -3.96 -6.63 15.20
CA SER A 170 -3.67 -7.87 15.93
C SER A 170 -4.71 -8.16 17.02
N GLU A 171 -5.09 -7.16 17.80
CA GLU A 171 -6.09 -7.29 18.87
C GLU A 171 -7.43 -7.80 18.32
N VAL A 172 -7.92 -7.20 17.23
CA VAL A 172 -9.15 -7.68 16.56
C VAL A 172 -9.02 -9.14 16.11
N ALA A 173 -7.89 -9.51 15.52
CA ALA A 173 -7.66 -10.88 15.05
C ALA A 173 -7.62 -11.90 16.21
N VAL A 174 -6.90 -11.58 17.27
CA VAL A 174 -6.72 -12.44 18.45
C VAL A 174 -8.02 -12.58 19.23
N ILE A 175 -8.76 -11.50 19.45
CA ILE A 175 -10.08 -11.55 20.13
C ILE A 175 -11.07 -12.40 19.33
N ASN A 176 -11.12 -12.21 18.01
CA ASN A 176 -11.98 -13.02 17.15
C ASN A 176 -11.63 -14.51 17.22
N GLN A 177 -10.34 -14.85 17.29
CA GLN A 177 -9.89 -16.24 17.46
C GLN A 177 -10.28 -16.80 18.83
N ALA A 178 -10.05 -16.05 19.91
CA ALA A 178 -10.42 -16.45 21.27
C ALA A 178 -11.93 -16.70 21.39
N ASN A 179 -12.76 -15.82 20.83
CA ASN A 179 -14.22 -15.99 20.82
C ASN A 179 -14.65 -17.25 20.06
N ARG A 180 -14.08 -17.51 18.88
CA ARG A 180 -14.35 -18.76 18.14
C ARG A 180 -13.98 -20.01 18.95
N ASN A 181 -12.85 -19.97 19.66
CA ASN A 181 -12.42 -21.08 20.51
C ASN A 181 -13.38 -21.30 21.68
N ILE A 182 -13.82 -20.22 22.33
CA ILE A 182 -14.79 -20.25 23.43
C ILE A 182 -16.13 -20.83 22.94
N ASP A 183 -16.64 -20.37 21.80
CA ASP A 183 -17.91 -20.86 21.24
C ASP A 183 -17.84 -22.34 20.87
N ALA A 184 -16.72 -22.78 20.28
CA ALA A 184 -16.48 -24.18 19.97
C ALA A 184 -16.41 -25.04 21.25
N TYR A 185 -15.71 -24.55 22.29
CA TYR A 185 -15.63 -25.23 23.58
C TYR A 185 -17.00 -25.32 24.27
N ALA A 186 -17.77 -24.23 24.26
CA ALA A 186 -19.10 -24.18 24.85
C ALA A 186 -20.05 -25.21 24.21
N LYS A 187 -20.02 -25.35 22.88
CA LYS A 187 -20.78 -26.40 22.17
C LYS A 187 -20.38 -27.81 22.61
N ARG A 188 -19.09 -28.03 22.87
CA ARG A 188 -18.57 -29.35 23.29
C ARG A 188 -19.03 -29.75 24.69
N VAL A 189 -19.18 -28.79 25.60
CA VAL A 189 -19.54 -29.04 27.01
C VAL A 189 -21.01 -28.79 27.32
N ALA A 190 -21.85 -28.53 26.31
CA ALA A 190 -23.22 -28.08 26.50
C ALA A 190 -24.13 -29.04 27.31
N GLY A 191 -23.82 -30.34 27.33
CA GLY A 191 -24.54 -31.34 28.11
C GLY A 191 -23.95 -31.63 29.50
N ASP A 192 -22.86 -30.96 29.89
CA ASP A 192 -22.20 -31.16 31.17
C ASP A 192 -22.94 -30.42 32.30
N ALA A 193 -23.16 -31.07 33.45
CA ALA A 193 -23.80 -30.44 34.61
C ALA A 193 -23.06 -29.19 35.11
N ASN A 194 -21.75 -29.09 34.83
CA ASN A 194 -20.87 -27.99 35.20
C ASN A 194 -20.48 -27.11 34.00
N ALA A 195 -21.22 -27.16 32.88
CA ALA A 195 -20.91 -26.44 31.65
C ALA A 195 -20.56 -24.95 31.88
N THR A 196 -21.31 -24.26 32.73
CA THR A 196 -21.08 -22.84 33.07
C THR A 196 -19.68 -22.59 33.64
N THR A 197 -19.26 -23.40 34.62
CA THR A 197 -17.94 -23.28 35.25
C THR A 197 -16.83 -23.62 34.26
N LEU A 198 -17.00 -24.69 33.49
CA LEU A 198 -16.04 -25.10 32.46
C LEU A 198 -15.82 -24.01 31.41
N ILE A 199 -16.91 -23.40 30.91
CA ILE A 199 -16.84 -22.30 29.94
C ILE A 199 -16.17 -21.07 30.56
N ALA A 200 -16.48 -20.72 31.81
CA ALA A 200 -15.86 -19.58 32.49
C ALA A 200 -14.34 -19.77 32.67
N THR A 201 -13.91 -20.97 33.09
CA THR A 201 -12.48 -21.31 33.20
C THR A 201 -11.79 -21.27 31.84
N TYR A 202 -12.42 -21.84 30.80
CA TYR A 202 -11.85 -21.82 29.44
C TYR A 202 -11.75 -20.40 28.89
N ARG A 203 -12.77 -19.56 29.09
CA ARG A 203 -12.75 -18.15 28.72
C ARG A 203 -11.61 -17.40 29.41
N ALA A 204 -11.40 -17.60 30.71
CA ALA A 204 -10.31 -16.97 31.43
C ALA A 204 -8.93 -17.37 30.86
N LYS A 205 -8.76 -18.64 30.48
CA LYS A 205 -7.56 -19.14 29.80
C LYS A 205 -7.36 -18.47 28.44
N GLU A 206 -8.38 -18.40 27.60
CA GLU A 206 -8.28 -17.77 26.28
C GLU A 206 -7.96 -16.28 26.36
N VAL A 207 -8.53 -15.58 27.37
CA VAL A 207 -8.19 -14.18 27.64
C VAL A 207 -6.73 -14.02 28.08
N ALA A 208 -6.21 -14.92 28.92
CA ALA A 208 -4.81 -14.90 29.32
C ALA A 208 -3.87 -15.16 28.12
N ASN A 209 -4.19 -16.14 27.28
CA ASN A 209 -3.45 -16.46 26.05
C ASN A 209 -3.42 -15.25 25.09
N ALA A 210 -4.57 -14.60 24.87
CA ALA A 210 -4.67 -13.42 24.03
C ALA A 210 -3.77 -12.28 24.52
N LYS A 211 -3.77 -12.00 25.83
CA LYS A 211 -2.89 -10.97 26.43
C LYS A 211 -1.42 -11.31 26.27
N GLN A 212 -1.04 -12.57 26.47
CA GLN A 212 0.35 -13.02 26.30
C GLN A 212 0.81 -12.84 24.85
N GLN A 213 -0.03 -13.22 23.87
CA GLN A 213 0.27 -13.06 22.45
C GLN A 213 0.47 -11.57 22.09
N LEU A 214 -0.48 -10.70 22.45
CA LEU A 214 -0.37 -9.26 22.15
C LEU A 214 0.87 -8.62 22.80
N THR A 215 1.23 -9.06 24.00
CA THR A 215 2.45 -8.60 24.68
C THR A 215 3.71 -9.04 23.92
N ALA A 216 3.75 -10.29 23.45
CA ALA A 216 4.87 -10.80 22.65
C ALA A 216 4.99 -10.07 21.30
N GLU A 217 3.87 -9.80 20.62
CA GLU A 217 3.85 -9.04 19.38
C GLU A 217 4.35 -7.60 19.59
N LEU A 218 3.88 -6.90 20.62
CA LEU A 218 4.35 -5.55 20.95
C LEU A 218 5.85 -5.52 21.23
N ASN A 219 6.35 -6.47 22.02
CA ASN A 219 7.78 -6.61 22.30
C ASN A 219 8.56 -6.84 21.01
N ASN A 220 8.07 -7.69 20.13
CA ASN A 220 8.71 -7.99 18.86
C ASN A 220 8.73 -6.77 17.91
N ILE A 221 7.63 -6.01 17.85
CA ILE A 221 7.54 -4.77 17.06
C ILE A 221 8.60 -3.78 17.52
N ASN A 222 8.74 -3.56 18.83
CA ASN A 222 9.72 -2.64 19.39
C ASN A 222 11.16 -3.10 19.16
N GLN A 223 11.46 -4.37 19.44
CA GLN A 223 12.81 -4.94 19.30
C GLN A 223 13.29 -4.97 17.83
N ASN A 224 12.39 -5.20 16.89
CA ASN A 224 12.73 -5.34 15.47
C ASN A 224 12.38 -4.11 14.63
N SER A 225 11.89 -3.03 15.27
CA SER A 225 11.46 -1.80 14.60
C SER A 225 10.48 -2.07 13.44
N LEU A 226 9.49 -2.95 13.67
CA LEU A 226 8.56 -3.37 12.62
C LEU A 226 7.65 -2.23 12.15
N ASP A 227 7.36 -1.27 13.03
CA ASP A 227 6.68 -0.01 12.71
C ASP A 227 7.47 0.83 11.68
N ARG A 228 8.79 0.96 11.89
CA ARG A 228 9.70 1.64 10.96
C ARG A 228 9.82 0.87 9.64
N ARG A 229 9.81 -0.47 9.68
CA ARG A 229 9.77 -1.32 8.48
C ARG A 229 8.46 -1.15 7.71
N ALA A 230 7.32 -1.13 8.40
CA ALA A 230 6.01 -0.86 7.81
C ALA A 230 6.00 0.50 7.09
N ARG A 231 6.60 1.53 7.69
CA ARG A 231 6.74 2.86 7.07
C ARG A 231 7.54 2.83 5.76
N VAL A 232 8.63 2.07 5.74
CA VAL A 232 9.43 1.86 4.51
C VAL A 232 8.60 1.17 3.42
N PHE A 233 7.79 0.17 3.77
CA PHE A 233 6.95 -0.52 2.80
C PHE A 233 5.80 0.35 2.28
N GLU A 234 5.17 1.12 3.16
CA GLU A 234 4.14 2.09 2.81
C GLU A 234 4.66 3.10 1.79
N TYR A 235 5.82 3.72 2.07
CA TYR A 235 6.41 4.67 1.12
C TYR A 235 6.98 4.02 -0.12
N ALA A 236 7.36 2.74 -0.08
CA ALA A 236 7.73 2.02 -1.31
C ALA A 236 6.54 1.93 -2.28
N ASP A 237 5.34 1.66 -1.79
CA ASP A 237 4.14 1.64 -2.63
C ASP A 237 3.72 3.06 -3.05
N THR A 238 3.78 4.06 -2.16
CA THR A 238 3.55 5.48 -2.52
C THR A 238 4.52 5.95 -3.60
N LEU A 239 5.81 5.65 -3.48
CA LEU A 239 6.81 6.00 -4.48
C LEU A 239 6.65 5.20 -5.77
N ALA A 240 6.20 3.94 -5.70
CA ALA A 240 5.88 3.17 -6.89
C ALA A 240 4.70 3.79 -7.66
N HIS A 241 3.72 4.38 -6.96
CA HIS A 241 2.65 5.18 -7.58
C HIS A 241 3.22 6.37 -8.35
N GLU A 242 4.06 7.20 -7.71
CA GLU A 242 4.68 8.36 -8.35
C GLU A 242 5.59 7.96 -9.53
N PHE A 243 6.28 6.83 -9.41
CA PHE A 243 7.05 6.26 -10.52
C PHE A 243 6.15 5.85 -11.68
N GLY A 244 4.95 5.33 -11.42
CA GLY A 244 3.94 5.11 -12.46
C GLY A 244 3.57 6.38 -13.22
N HIS A 245 3.45 7.52 -12.55
CA HIS A 245 3.26 8.81 -13.22
C HIS A 245 4.45 9.19 -14.10
N SER A 246 5.69 8.92 -13.66
CA SER A 246 6.89 9.12 -14.49
C SER A 246 6.94 8.22 -15.73
N LEU A 247 6.25 7.07 -15.70
CA LEU A 247 6.03 6.22 -16.87
C LEU A 247 4.88 6.70 -17.76
N GLY A 248 4.23 7.82 -17.42
CA GLY A 248 3.14 8.42 -18.17
C GLY A 248 1.75 7.88 -17.81
N LEU A 249 1.60 7.17 -16.69
CA LEU A 249 0.29 6.69 -16.26
C LEU A 249 -0.49 7.78 -15.55
N LYS A 250 -1.73 8.06 -15.97
CA LYS A 250 -2.69 8.80 -15.13
C LYS A 250 -3.34 7.88 -14.11
N HIS A 251 -4.03 8.46 -13.13
CA HIS A 251 -4.80 7.70 -12.15
C HIS A 251 -5.76 6.71 -12.82
N SER A 252 -5.79 5.49 -12.28
CA SER A 252 -6.82 4.48 -12.54
C SER A 252 -8.09 4.84 -11.77
N PRO A 253 -9.30 4.60 -12.32
CA PRO A 253 -10.55 4.64 -11.58
C PRO A 253 -10.77 3.39 -10.72
N ASN A 254 -10.01 2.31 -10.91
CA ASN A 254 -10.18 1.07 -10.17
C ASN A 254 -9.41 1.10 -8.83
N LYS A 255 -10.12 0.97 -7.72
CA LYS A 255 -9.59 1.02 -6.34
C LYS A 255 -8.53 -0.05 -6.03
N THR A 256 -8.49 -1.13 -6.79
CA THR A 256 -7.51 -2.22 -6.58
C THR A 256 -6.20 -2.00 -7.33
N ASP A 257 -6.13 -1.00 -8.21
CA ASP A 257 -4.91 -0.65 -8.92
C ASP A 257 -4.02 0.23 -8.05
N LEU A 258 -2.70 0.06 -8.13
CA LEU A 258 -1.76 0.95 -7.45
C LEU A 258 -1.96 2.39 -7.92
N MET A 259 -2.26 2.60 -9.21
CA MET A 259 -2.48 3.93 -9.76
C MET A 259 -3.85 4.52 -9.39
N TYR A 260 -4.65 3.93 -8.50
CA TYR A 260 -5.81 4.62 -7.95
C TYR A 260 -5.37 5.84 -7.12
N TRP A 261 -6.11 6.93 -7.21
CA TRP A 261 -5.70 8.22 -6.64
C TRP A 261 -5.60 8.23 -5.11
N GLN A 262 -6.29 7.33 -4.41
CA GLN A 262 -6.10 7.12 -2.97
C GLN A 262 -5.05 6.04 -2.80
N SER A 263 -3.89 6.43 -2.27
CA SER A 263 -2.92 5.49 -1.74
C SER A 263 -3.44 4.90 -0.42
N GLY A 264 -3.02 3.67 -0.11
CA GLY A 264 -3.34 3.02 1.16
C GLY A 264 -3.53 1.53 1.03
N SER A 265 -3.02 0.79 2.00
CA SER A 265 -3.23 -0.65 2.12
C SER A 265 -3.20 -1.02 3.59
N SER A 266 -4.18 -1.82 4.03
CA SER A 266 -4.18 -2.35 5.40
C SER A 266 -3.05 -3.36 5.64
N LYS A 267 -2.34 -3.80 4.60
CA LYS A 267 -1.22 -4.75 4.73
C LYS A 267 -0.09 -4.22 5.60
N PHE A 268 0.13 -2.90 5.65
CA PHE A 268 1.15 -2.29 6.51
C PHE A 268 0.80 -2.36 8.01
N TYR A 269 -0.48 -2.59 8.34
CA TYR A 269 -0.95 -2.78 9.72
C TYR A 269 -0.97 -4.25 10.13
N ASN A 270 -0.69 -5.20 9.23
CA ASN A 270 -0.69 -6.61 9.58
C ASN A 270 0.70 -7.01 10.11
N TYR A 271 0.79 -7.34 11.40
CA TYR A 271 2.01 -7.73 12.09
C TYR A 271 2.78 -8.84 11.35
N ASP A 272 2.12 -9.97 11.05
CA ASP A 272 2.75 -11.11 10.39
C ASP A 272 3.19 -10.78 8.96
N ALA A 273 2.39 -10.00 8.23
CA ALA A 273 2.73 -9.60 6.87
C ALA A 273 3.99 -8.73 6.83
N VAL A 274 4.13 -7.77 7.76
CA VAL A 274 5.31 -6.90 7.86
C VAL A 274 6.53 -7.66 8.39
N LYS A 275 6.33 -8.52 9.39
CA LYS A 275 7.39 -9.36 9.96
C LYS A 275 8.02 -10.27 8.92
N ASN A 276 7.19 -10.96 8.14
CA ASN A 276 7.63 -11.99 7.21
C ASN A 276 8.07 -11.43 5.85
N SER A 277 7.74 -10.17 5.54
CA SER A 277 8.16 -9.56 4.28
C SER A 277 9.55 -8.92 4.38
N THR A 278 10.41 -9.25 3.42
CA THR A 278 11.71 -8.61 3.21
C THR A 278 11.69 -7.58 2.10
N THR A 279 10.69 -7.64 1.22
CA THR A 279 10.58 -6.79 0.02
C THR A 279 9.33 -5.90 0.02
N GLY A 280 8.50 -5.92 1.06
CA GLY A 280 7.22 -5.21 1.10
C GLY A 280 6.10 -5.95 0.35
N PHE A 281 5.15 -5.24 -0.25
CA PHE A 281 3.90 -5.85 -0.77
C PHE A 281 3.65 -5.70 -2.27
N ASN A 282 4.46 -4.91 -3.00
CA ASN A 282 4.39 -4.65 -4.43
C ASN A 282 2.95 -4.65 -5.00
N LEU A 283 2.23 -3.56 -4.75
CA LEU A 283 0.80 -3.44 -5.07
C LEU A 283 0.50 -3.17 -6.55
N ILE A 284 1.51 -3.11 -7.43
CA ILE A 284 1.33 -2.92 -8.88
C ILE A 284 0.42 -4.03 -9.44
N SER A 285 -0.73 -3.63 -9.97
CA SER A 285 -1.73 -4.55 -10.51
C SER A 285 -1.37 -5.02 -11.92
N PRO A 286 -2.03 -6.07 -12.45
CA PRO A 286 -1.91 -6.43 -13.87
C PRO A 286 -2.27 -5.28 -14.82
N THR A 287 -3.23 -4.44 -14.44
CA THR A 287 -3.63 -3.24 -15.20
C THR A 287 -2.49 -2.23 -15.22
N ASP A 288 -1.93 -1.88 -14.06
CA ASP A 288 -0.80 -0.96 -13.95
C ASP A 288 0.39 -1.45 -14.78
N LYS A 289 0.74 -2.73 -14.63
CA LYS A 289 1.82 -3.39 -15.38
C LYS A 289 1.62 -3.27 -16.90
N ASN A 290 0.45 -3.65 -17.41
CA ASN A 290 0.22 -3.66 -18.85
C ASN A 290 0.12 -2.23 -19.41
N ARG A 291 -0.45 -1.29 -18.66
CA ARG A 291 -0.46 0.14 -18.99
C ARG A 291 0.97 0.68 -19.07
N ALA A 292 1.82 0.39 -18.10
CA ALA A 292 3.23 0.79 -18.11
C ALA A 292 4.00 0.19 -19.30
N LYS A 293 3.82 -1.11 -19.59
CA LYS A 293 4.42 -1.76 -20.76
C LYS A 293 4.05 -1.04 -22.06
N LEU A 294 2.78 -0.68 -22.22
CA LEU A 294 2.32 0.03 -23.40
C LEU A 294 2.91 1.45 -23.46
N ALA A 295 2.89 2.19 -22.34
CA ALA A 295 3.43 3.54 -22.28
C ALA A 295 4.92 3.61 -22.62
N ILE A 296 5.72 2.63 -22.14
CA ILE A 296 7.15 2.52 -22.47
C ILE A 296 7.36 2.19 -23.95
N LYS A 297 6.59 1.27 -24.53
CA LYS A 297 6.66 0.94 -25.97
C LYS A 297 6.33 2.15 -26.84
N ILE A 298 5.33 2.93 -26.45
CA ILE A 298 4.96 4.15 -27.17
C ILE A 298 6.08 5.19 -27.05
N HIS A 299 6.65 5.39 -25.85
CA HIS A 299 7.81 6.27 -25.65
C HIS A 299 8.99 5.90 -26.55
N GLN A 300 9.38 4.63 -26.55
CA GLN A 300 10.46 4.11 -27.39
C GLN A 300 10.18 4.28 -28.89
N ALA A 301 8.92 4.19 -29.32
CA ALA A 301 8.54 4.39 -30.73
C ALA A 301 8.59 5.85 -31.17
N LEU A 302 8.60 6.80 -30.23
CA LEU A 302 8.60 8.25 -30.44
C LEU A 302 9.99 8.92 -30.24
N ALA A 303 10.96 8.21 -29.66
CA ALA A 303 12.29 8.71 -29.28
C ALA A 303 13.37 8.52 -30.35
#